data_AF-A0A2I7SKF0-F1
#
_entry.id   AF-A0A2I7SKF0-F1
#
_cell.length_a   1.000
_cell.length_b   1.000
_cell.length_c   1.000
_cell.angle_alpha   90.00
_cell.angle_beta   90.00
_cell.angle_gamma   90.00
#
_symmetry.space_group_name_H-M   'P 1'
#
loop_
_entity.id
_entity.type
_entity.pdbx_description
1 polymer ?
#
loop_
_entity_poly.entity_id
_entity_poly.type
_entity_poly.pdbx_seq_one_letter_code
_entity_poly.pdbx_strand_id
1 'polypeptide(L)'
;MDILKVDSTLVLYDYPLDYSIAENGSYYKDPETAPEQPTYQYCAVTIDKKLPNGVEYEVLEELFIPDEDKDTITKTAKANTKFISEEIINTLVDEALRITNNLNNKTSKSTNLAKSSASKWRPAGTIKVWDNVVGDFVPVEGVKVRARRWFTTHTGIASASGRYSCNGRFRRDANYSIDWERYEFALQDGWLNGATYNGPKKRGDWNLNLNSGKQEYYATIFSAAHFYYYGSRMGLKSPPTNATFKTKMKIAARLERDESSHIHQRRFILSAPIYIKTYGRESQAVFGTTIHELAHAAHWNFDRDAYNNLGAGGYVLQKDGDKRTLET
;
A
#
# COMPACT_ATOMS: atom_id res chain seq x y z
N MET A 1 13.13 7.64 1.56
CA MET A 1 12.00 6.68 1.48
C MET A 1 12.44 5.23 1.31
N ASP A 2 13.39 4.91 0.40
CA ASP A 2 13.70 3.50 0.09
C ASP A 2 14.47 2.75 1.20
N ILE A 3 15.26 3.45 2.03
CA ILE A 3 15.98 2.83 3.17
C ILE A 3 15.03 2.31 4.27
N LEU A 4 13.91 3.01 4.50
CA LEU A 4 12.88 2.61 5.47
C LEU A 4 12.17 1.31 5.04
N LYS A 5 12.06 1.08 3.73
CA LYS A 5 11.40 -0.10 3.16
C LYS A 5 12.31 -1.32 3.02
N VAL A 6 13.59 -1.20 3.42
CA VAL A 6 14.51 -2.35 3.51
C VAL A 6 14.01 -3.33 4.57
N ASP A 7 13.45 -2.81 5.66
CA ASP A 7 12.78 -3.65 6.67
C ASP A 7 11.29 -3.82 6.32
N SER A 8 10.96 -4.98 5.75
CA SER A 8 9.58 -5.32 5.37
C SER A 8 8.63 -5.53 6.56
N THR A 9 9.16 -5.57 7.79
CA THR A 9 8.34 -5.70 9.00
C THR A 9 7.84 -4.34 9.50
N LEU A 10 8.40 -3.23 9.01
CA LEU A 10 7.89 -1.90 9.30
C LEU A 10 6.61 -1.62 8.51
N VAL A 11 5.56 -1.24 9.22
CA VAL A 11 4.31 -0.75 8.61
C VAL A 11 4.28 0.77 8.72
N LEU A 12 4.54 1.42 7.60
CA LEU A 12 4.64 2.88 7.50
C LEU A 12 3.29 3.51 7.13
N TYR A 13 3.06 4.70 7.66
CA TYR A 13 1.91 5.54 7.39
C TYR A 13 2.38 6.94 7.04
N ASP A 14 1.65 7.61 6.15
CA ASP A 14 1.86 9.00 5.77
C ASP A 14 1.14 10.00 6.69
N TYR A 15 0.52 9.50 7.78
CA TYR A 15 -0.17 10.28 8.80
C TYR A 15 0.09 9.72 10.20
N PRO A 16 0.02 10.56 11.26
CA PRO A 16 0.13 10.13 12.65
C PRO A 16 -0.97 9.12 13.03
N LEU A 17 -0.59 8.11 13.78
CA LEU A 17 -1.47 6.99 14.11
C LEU A 17 -2.61 7.42 15.07
N ASP A 18 -2.41 8.41 15.90
CA ASP A 18 -3.42 8.94 16.82
C ASP A 18 -4.56 9.74 16.14
N TYR A 19 -4.47 10.04 14.84
CA TYR A 19 -5.47 10.83 14.12
C TYR A 19 -6.57 9.96 13.49
N SER A 20 -7.82 10.47 13.51
CA SER A 20 -8.95 9.89 12.80
C SER A 20 -9.05 10.43 11.37
N ILE A 21 -9.08 9.54 10.38
CA ILE A 21 -9.29 9.92 8.97
C ILE A 21 -10.79 10.21 8.78
N ALA A 22 -11.16 11.49 8.73
CA ALA A 22 -12.55 11.93 8.61
C ALA A 22 -13.12 11.79 7.19
N GLU A 23 -12.29 12.01 6.16
CA GLU A 23 -12.70 11.94 4.76
C GLU A 23 -11.67 11.18 3.92
N ASN A 24 -12.18 10.38 2.98
CA ASN A 24 -11.37 9.57 2.08
C ASN A 24 -10.96 10.43 0.87
N GLY A 25 -9.69 10.80 0.75
CA GLY A 25 -9.17 11.46 -0.46
C GLY A 25 -8.30 12.71 -0.25
N SER A 26 -8.24 13.27 0.96
CA SER A 26 -7.34 14.39 1.26
C SER A 26 -6.01 13.85 1.81
N TYR A 27 -4.92 14.12 1.10
CA TYR A 27 -3.56 13.76 1.50
C TYR A 27 -3.19 14.48 2.81
N TYR A 28 -2.68 13.74 3.78
CA TYR A 28 -2.13 14.33 5.01
C TYR A 28 -0.74 14.90 4.72
N LYS A 29 -0.56 16.18 5.03
CA LYS A 29 0.74 16.86 5.00
C LYS A 29 1.00 17.37 6.40
N ASP A 30 2.08 16.90 7.01
CA ASP A 30 2.47 17.37 8.33
C ASP A 30 2.71 18.90 8.27
N PRO A 31 2.04 19.70 9.12
CA PRO A 31 2.16 21.15 9.13
C PRO A 31 3.59 21.68 9.34
N GLU A 32 4.45 20.89 9.97
CA GLU A 32 5.85 21.25 10.24
C GLU A 32 6.75 21.03 9.02
N THR A 33 6.29 20.25 8.04
CA THR A 33 7.07 19.97 6.83
C THR A 33 6.83 21.01 5.75
N ALA A 34 7.91 21.57 5.20
CA ALA A 34 7.82 22.54 4.11
C ALA A 34 7.04 21.97 2.91
N PRO A 35 6.30 22.80 2.12
CA PRO A 35 5.48 22.34 1.01
C PRO A 35 6.25 21.50 -0.02
N GLU A 36 7.54 21.79 -0.20
CA GLU A 36 8.41 21.12 -1.17
C GLU A 36 9.08 19.85 -0.63
N GLN A 37 8.93 19.55 0.66
CA GLN A 37 9.52 18.36 1.28
C GLN A 37 8.53 17.18 1.38
N PRO A 38 8.99 15.93 1.41
CA PRO A 38 8.16 14.79 1.80
C PRO A 38 7.53 14.99 3.18
N THR A 39 6.32 14.46 3.40
CA THR A 39 5.77 14.32 4.76
C THR A 39 6.53 13.23 5.52
N TYR A 40 6.51 13.28 6.85
CA TYR A 40 7.10 12.24 7.68
C TYR A 40 6.43 10.87 7.46
N GLN A 41 7.12 9.81 7.86
CA GLN A 41 6.56 8.46 7.89
C GLN A 41 6.43 8.02 9.34
N TYR A 42 5.22 7.60 9.71
CA TYR A 42 4.89 7.20 11.06
C TYR A 42 4.78 5.68 11.13
N CYS A 43 5.29 5.08 12.20
CA CYS A 43 5.12 3.66 12.46
C CYS A 43 5.14 3.39 13.97
N ALA A 44 4.53 2.28 14.37
CA ALA A 44 4.65 1.74 15.71
C ALA A 44 5.55 0.51 15.67
N VAL A 45 6.49 0.42 16.59
CA VAL A 45 7.44 -0.68 16.71
C VAL A 45 7.55 -1.13 18.15
N THR A 46 8.09 -2.33 18.38
CA THR A 46 8.41 -2.79 19.73
C THR A 46 9.63 -2.05 20.26
N ILE A 47 9.75 -1.90 21.58
CA ILE A 47 10.85 -1.16 22.26
C ILE A 47 12.24 -1.65 21.84
N ASP A 48 12.39 -2.95 21.57
CA ASP A 48 13.64 -3.60 21.19
C ASP A 48 13.89 -3.64 19.67
N LYS A 49 12.98 -3.10 18.87
CA LYS A 49 13.09 -3.11 17.41
C LYS A 49 14.22 -2.19 16.96
N LYS A 50 15.25 -2.78 16.36
CA LYS A 50 16.32 -2.03 15.68
C LYS A 50 15.83 -1.49 14.35
N LEU A 51 15.91 -0.17 14.16
CA LEU A 51 15.62 0.49 12.89
C LEU A 51 16.83 0.41 11.94
N PRO A 52 16.61 0.52 10.61
CA PRO A 52 17.70 0.52 9.64
C PRO A 52 18.72 1.64 9.89
N ASN A 53 20.01 1.35 9.73
CA ASN A 53 21.08 2.32 9.91
C ASN A 53 20.92 3.52 8.94
N GLY A 54 21.17 4.74 9.43
CA GLY A 54 21.09 5.96 8.63
C GLY A 54 19.67 6.50 8.46
N VAL A 55 18.70 5.98 9.21
CA VAL A 55 17.37 6.57 9.36
C VAL A 55 17.37 7.47 10.58
N GLU A 56 17.18 8.76 10.37
CA GLU A 56 16.84 9.69 11.46
C GLU A 56 15.39 9.45 11.88
N TYR A 57 15.16 9.40 13.20
CA TYR A 57 13.85 9.18 13.76
C TYR A 57 13.71 9.92 15.10
N GLU A 58 12.46 10.20 15.44
CA GLU A 58 12.05 10.77 16.72
C GLU A 58 11.02 9.83 17.36
N VAL A 59 11.14 9.62 18.67
CA VAL A 59 10.15 8.86 19.44
C VAL A 59 9.09 9.84 19.92
N LEU A 60 7.89 9.74 19.35
CA LEU A 60 6.76 10.60 19.72
C LEU A 60 6.17 10.20 21.08
N GLU A 61 5.93 8.89 21.28
CA GLU A 61 5.32 8.37 22.51
C GLU A 61 5.79 6.94 22.83
N GLU A 62 5.93 6.64 24.12
CA GLU A 62 6.13 5.28 24.63
C GLU A 62 4.80 4.72 25.17
N LEU A 63 4.32 3.62 24.59
CA LEU A 63 2.96 3.11 24.83
C LEU A 63 2.99 1.68 25.36
N PHE A 64 2.18 1.42 26.39
CA PHE A 64 1.84 0.05 26.80
C PHE A 64 0.53 -0.39 26.14
N ILE A 65 0.62 -1.27 25.15
CA ILE A 65 -0.53 -1.80 24.42
C ILE A 65 -0.63 -3.30 24.70
N PRO A 66 -1.67 -3.75 25.42
CA PRO A 66 -1.90 -5.17 25.62
C PRO A 66 -2.09 -5.89 24.29
N ASP A 67 -1.38 -7.01 24.12
CA ASP A 67 -1.47 -7.84 22.92
C ASP A 67 -2.84 -8.53 22.86
N GLU A 68 -3.72 -8.07 21.97
CA GLU A 68 -5.06 -8.64 21.80
C GLU A 68 -5.03 -10.03 21.13
N ASP A 69 -3.97 -10.38 20.39
CA ASP A 69 -3.91 -11.64 19.65
C ASP A 69 -3.41 -12.79 20.54
N LYS A 70 -2.45 -12.53 21.42
CA LYS A 70 -1.95 -13.52 22.39
C LYS A 70 -3.00 -13.83 23.44
N ASP A 71 -3.18 -15.11 23.73
CA ASP A 71 -3.97 -15.56 24.86
C ASP A 71 -3.09 -15.45 26.10
N THR A 72 -3.37 -14.50 26.99
CA THR A 72 -2.59 -14.22 28.20
C THR A 72 -2.83 -15.27 29.28
N ILE A 73 -2.68 -16.56 28.98
CA ILE A 73 -2.61 -17.62 30.01
C ILE A 73 -1.61 -18.69 29.56
N THR A 74 -0.33 -18.42 29.78
CA THR A 74 0.64 -19.48 30.07
C THR A 74 0.13 -20.19 31.34
N LYS A 75 -0.54 -21.34 31.18
CA LYS A 75 -0.93 -22.26 32.27
C LYS A 75 0.27 -22.89 33.00
N THR A 76 1.47 -22.34 32.86
CA THR A 76 2.73 -22.92 33.32
C THR A 76 3.70 -21.83 33.76
N ALA A 77 3.40 -21.16 34.87
CA ALA A 77 4.44 -20.51 35.67
C ALA A 77 3.99 -20.45 37.13
N LYS A 78 4.53 -21.37 37.94
CA LYS A 78 4.59 -21.22 39.40
C LYS A 78 5.45 -19.98 39.70
N ALA A 79 4.86 -18.89 40.20
CA ALA A 79 5.50 -17.93 41.12
C ALA A 79 4.58 -16.73 41.40
N ASN A 80 4.25 -16.57 42.67
CA ASN A 80 3.94 -15.37 43.49
C ASN A 80 4.03 -13.95 42.88
N THR A 81 3.44 -13.67 41.73
CA THR A 81 3.22 -12.30 41.26
C THR A 81 1.72 -12.09 41.12
N LYS A 82 1.20 -11.00 41.70
CA LYS A 82 -0.21 -10.63 41.70
C LYS A 82 -0.63 -10.25 40.27
N PHE A 83 -0.96 -11.24 39.44
CA PHE A 83 -1.36 -11.01 38.05
C PHE A 83 -2.71 -10.28 38.02
N ILE A 84 -2.73 -9.14 37.33
CA ILE A 84 -3.97 -8.47 36.94
C ILE A 84 -4.69 -9.40 35.95
N SER A 85 -5.97 -9.72 36.18
CA SER A 85 -6.71 -10.60 35.27
C SER A 85 -6.84 -9.96 33.88
N GLU A 86 -6.92 -10.79 32.83
CA GLU A 86 -7.13 -10.32 31.45
C GLU A 86 -8.38 -9.43 31.34
N GLU A 87 -9.40 -9.73 32.14
CA GLU A 87 -10.62 -8.94 32.26
C GLU A 87 -10.36 -7.52 32.79
N ILE A 88 -9.51 -7.38 33.81
CA ILE A 88 -9.11 -6.06 34.33
C ILE A 88 -8.29 -5.31 33.27
N ILE A 89 -7.33 -5.97 32.61
CA ILE A 89 -6.55 -5.35 31.52
C ILE A 89 -7.48 -4.83 30.41
N ASN A 90 -8.44 -5.65 29.96
CA ASN A 90 -9.41 -5.25 28.94
C ASN A 90 -10.28 -4.07 29.41
N THR A 91 -10.68 -4.07 30.68
CA THR A 91 -11.46 -2.96 31.27
C THR A 91 -10.64 -1.67 31.30
N LEU A 92 -9.36 -1.72 31.66
CA LEU A 92 -8.46 -0.57 31.61
C LEU A 92 -8.29 -0.05 30.18
N VAL A 93 -8.13 -0.94 29.19
CA VAL A 93 -8.01 -0.56 27.78
C VAL A 93 -9.29 0.09 27.28
N ASP A 94 -10.45 -0.48 27.57
CA ASP A 94 -11.75 0.10 27.18
C ASP A 94 -11.95 1.47 27.83
N GLU A 95 -11.58 1.64 29.11
CA GLU A 95 -11.67 2.92 29.81
C GLU A 95 -10.70 3.97 29.26
N ALA A 96 -9.47 3.59 28.93
CA ALA A 96 -8.50 4.47 28.26
C ALA A 96 -9.04 4.94 26.89
N LEU A 97 -9.65 4.05 26.12
CA LEU A 97 -10.28 4.38 24.84
C LEU A 97 -11.51 5.25 25.01
N ARG A 98 -12.27 5.06 26.10
CA ARG A 98 -13.43 5.90 26.42
C ARG A 98 -12.99 7.34 26.76
N ILE A 99 -11.97 7.47 27.62
CA ILE A 99 -11.43 8.78 28.04
C ILE A 99 -10.83 9.53 26.84
N THR A 100 -10.17 8.83 25.91
CA THR A 100 -9.59 9.41 24.69
C THR A 100 -10.59 9.56 23.54
N ASN A 101 -11.90 9.33 23.77
CA ASN A 101 -12.96 9.39 22.76
C ASN A 101 -12.72 8.48 21.52
N ASN A 102 -11.94 7.41 21.69
CA ASN A 102 -11.64 6.41 20.66
C ASN A 102 -12.58 5.19 20.73
N LEU A 103 -13.45 5.13 21.75
CA LEU A 103 -14.47 4.10 21.91
C LEU A 103 -15.74 4.46 21.12
N ASN A 104 -16.21 3.57 20.25
CA ASN A 104 -17.29 3.86 19.30
C ASN A 104 -18.66 4.04 20.02
N ASN A 105 -19.48 5.04 19.65
CA ASN A 105 -20.75 5.36 20.34
C ASN A 105 -21.90 4.35 20.14
N LYS A 106 -21.84 3.48 19.11
CA LYS A 106 -22.77 2.33 19.01
C LYS A 106 -22.58 1.31 20.14
N THR A 107 -21.55 1.50 20.95
CA THR A 107 -21.13 0.63 22.05
C THR A 107 -21.77 1.03 23.38
N SER A 108 -22.31 2.26 23.49
CA SER A 108 -22.78 2.90 24.73
C SER A 108 -24.17 2.47 25.23
N LYS A 109 -24.89 1.61 24.50
CA LYS A 109 -26.26 1.17 24.86
C LYS A 109 -26.36 -0.16 25.62
N SER A 110 -25.23 -0.77 26.01
CA SER A 110 -25.24 -2.05 26.74
C SER A 110 -24.25 -1.95 27.90
N THR A 111 -24.74 -2.33 29.08
CA THR A 111 -24.09 -2.28 30.40
C THR A 111 -22.59 -2.60 30.36
N ASN A 112 -21.81 -1.79 31.09
CA ASN A 112 -20.34 -1.72 31.08
C ASN A 112 -19.56 -3.03 31.32
N LEU A 113 -20.21 -4.14 31.69
CA LEU A 113 -19.57 -5.45 31.91
C LEU A 113 -19.57 -6.36 30.66
N ALA A 114 -20.52 -6.22 29.73
CA ALA A 114 -20.78 -7.26 28.71
C ALA A 114 -19.79 -7.27 27.53
N LYS A 115 -18.80 -6.39 27.51
CA LYS A 115 -17.96 -6.14 26.33
C LYS A 115 -16.45 -6.27 26.55
N SER A 116 -15.98 -6.39 27.79
CA SER A 116 -14.64 -6.89 28.13
C SER A 116 -14.40 -8.33 27.60
N SER A 117 -15.50 -9.01 27.22
CA SER A 117 -15.56 -10.39 26.69
C SER A 117 -15.74 -10.51 25.17
N ALA A 118 -15.61 -9.43 24.39
CA ALA A 118 -15.78 -9.51 22.94
C ALA A 118 -14.81 -10.55 22.34
N SER A 119 -15.35 -11.58 21.68
CA SER A 119 -14.55 -12.67 21.13
C SER A 119 -13.54 -12.14 20.13
N LYS A 120 -12.33 -12.71 20.12
CA LYS A 120 -11.33 -12.35 19.11
C LYS A 120 -11.84 -12.73 17.72
N TRP A 121 -11.58 -11.88 16.72
CA TRP A 121 -11.92 -12.13 15.33
C TRP A 121 -10.73 -11.77 14.45
N ARG A 122 -10.60 -12.49 13.33
CA ARG A 122 -9.50 -12.31 12.37
C ARG A 122 -10.00 -11.48 11.19
N PRO A 123 -9.36 -10.34 10.87
CA PRO A 123 -9.67 -9.59 9.66
C PRO A 123 -9.45 -10.44 8.40
N ALA A 124 -10.44 -10.46 7.53
CA ALA A 124 -10.46 -11.29 6.33
C ALA A 124 -11.45 -10.72 5.29
N GLY A 125 -11.49 -11.30 4.11
CA GLY A 125 -12.48 -10.96 3.08
C GLY A 125 -11.96 -11.22 1.68
N THR A 126 -12.48 -10.47 0.70
CA THR A 126 -12.07 -10.53 -0.71
C THR A 126 -11.77 -9.16 -1.29
N ILE A 127 -10.79 -9.07 -2.18
CA ILE A 127 -10.55 -7.88 -3.02
C ILE A 127 -10.70 -8.26 -4.49
N LYS A 128 -11.61 -7.58 -5.19
CA LYS A 128 -11.89 -7.79 -6.62
C LYS A 128 -12.04 -6.47 -7.36
N VAL A 129 -11.83 -6.49 -8.67
CA VAL A 129 -12.02 -5.37 -9.59
C VAL A 129 -12.90 -5.78 -10.76
N TRP A 130 -13.74 -4.88 -11.24
CA TRP A 130 -14.55 -5.09 -12.43
C TRP A 130 -13.65 -5.14 -13.68
N ASP A 131 -13.80 -6.20 -14.46
CA ASP A 131 -13.18 -6.33 -15.77
C ASP A 131 -14.27 -6.25 -16.84
N ASN A 132 -14.22 -5.20 -17.66
CA ASN A 132 -15.23 -4.95 -18.69
C ASN A 132 -15.14 -5.89 -19.90
N VAL A 133 -14.02 -6.59 -20.10
CA VAL A 133 -13.87 -7.59 -21.17
C VAL A 133 -14.43 -8.93 -20.72
N VAL A 134 -14.17 -9.32 -19.47
CA VAL A 134 -14.76 -10.52 -18.86
C VAL A 134 -16.25 -10.31 -18.54
N GLY A 135 -16.64 -9.08 -18.21
CA GLY A 135 -17.98 -8.75 -17.75
C GLY A 135 -18.29 -9.25 -16.33
N ASP A 136 -17.26 -9.40 -15.49
CA ASP A 136 -17.39 -9.82 -14.08
C ASP A 136 -16.26 -9.23 -13.20
N PHE A 137 -16.40 -9.39 -11.89
CA PHE A 137 -15.39 -9.08 -10.90
C PHE A 137 -14.28 -10.14 -10.86
N VAL A 138 -13.10 -9.77 -11.32
CA VAL A 138 -11.88 -10.58 -11.27
C VAL A 138 -11.10 -10.35 -9.97
N PRO A 139 -10.42 -11.38 -9.43
CA PRO A 139 -9.64 -11.25 -8.21
C PRO A 139 -8.42 -10.36 -8.40
N VAL A 140 -8.14 -9.51 -7.40
CA VAL A 140 -6.91 -8.71 -7.37
C VAL A 140 -5.86 -9.48 -6.57
N GLU A 141 -5.18 -10.41 -7.22
CA GLU A 141 -4.17 -11.24 -6.57
C GLU A 141 -2.98 -10.42 -6.08
N GLY A 142 -2.52 -10.74 -4.88
CA GLY A 142 -1.28 -10.21 -4.35
C GLY A 142 -1.40 -8.84 -3.70
N VAL A 143 -2.56 -8.18 -3.69
CA VAL A 143 -2.71 -6.89 -2.99
C VAL A 143 -2.55 -7.08 -1.47
N LYS A 144 -1.82 -6.17 -0.83
CA LYS A 144 -1.66 -6.16 0.63
C LYS A 144 -2.86 -5.46 1.26
N VAL A 145 -3.51 -6.14 2.18
CA VAL A 145 -4.58 -5.58 3.02
C VAL A 145 -4.03 -5.35 4.43
N ARG A 146 -4.32 -4.18 4.99
CA ARG A 146 -3.99 -3.80 6.37
C ARG A 146 -5.27 -3.70 7.17
N ALA A 147 -5.26 -4.24 8.38
CA ALA A 147 -6.30 -4.04 9.37
C ALA A 147 -5.64 -3.44 10.61
N ARG A 148 -6.00 -2.19 10.91
CA ARG A 148 -5.33 -1.37 11.90
C ARG A 148 -6.29 -1.00 13.02
N ARG A 149 -5.86 -1.19 14.26
CA ARG A 149 -6.53 -0.66 15.45
C ARG A 149 -5.51 0.13 16.26
N TRP A 150 -5.65 1.44 16.24
CA TRP A 150 -4.72 2.37 16.90
C TRP A 150 -3.27 2.06 16.46
N PHE A 151 -2.35 1.73 17.34
CA PHE A 151 -0.96 1.42 16.97
C PHE A 151 -0.70 -0.05 16.61
N THR A 152 -1.71 -0.92 16.62
CA THR A 152 -1.57 -2.33 16.21
C THR A 152 -2.07 -2.53 14.79
N THR A 153 -1.23 -3.10 13.93
CA THR A 153 -1.59 -3.44 12.55
C THR A 153 -1.32 -4.91 12.24
N HIS A 154 -2.34 -5.58 11.73
CA HIS A 154 -2.22 -6.90 11.11
C HIS A 154 -2.37 -6.78 9.60
N THR A 155 -1.66 -7.62 8.85
CA THR A 155 -1.63 -7.56 7.39
C THR A 155 -1.92 -8.92 6.77
N GLY A 156 -2.52 -8.91 5.58
CA GLY A 156 -2.77 -10.10 4.78
C GLY A 156 -2.50 -9.81 3.31
N ILE A 157 -2.29 -10.86 2.52
CA ILE A 157 -2.12 -10.76 1.06
C ILE A 157 -3.29 -11.49 0.40
N ALA A 158 -3.91 -10.86 -0.59
CA ALA A 158 -4.95 -11.51 -1.38
C ALA A 158 -4.36 -12.65 -2.22
N SER A 159 -5.00 -13.81 -2.18
CA SER A 159 -4.66 -14.99 -2.98
C SER A 159 -5.15 -14.84 -4.43
N ALA A 160 -4.85 -15.83 -5.29
CA ALA A 160 -5.38 -15.94 -6.65
C ALA A 160 -6.91 -15.93 -6.74
N SER A 161 -7.62 -16.25 -5.65
CA SER A 161 -9.09 -16.16 -5.57
C SER A 161 -9.60 -14.78 -5.10
N GLY A 162 -8.69 -13.84 -4.83
CA GLY A 162 -8.97 -12.53 -4.25
C GLY A 162 -9.20 -12.58 -2.74
N ARG A 163 -9.23 -13.77 -2.11
CA ARG A 163 -9.42 -13.93 -0.66
C ARG A 163 -8.16 -13.57 0.11
N TYR A 164 -8.31 -12.89 1.25
CA TYR A 164 -7.22 -12.60 2.19
C TYR A 164 -7.62 -12.93 3.63
N SER A 165 -6.60 -13.12 4.48
CA SER A 165 -6.73 -13.20 5.93
C SER A 165 -5.51 -12.52 6.56
N CYS A 166 -5.73 -11.56 7.45
CA CYS A 166 -4.64 -10.83 8.10
C CYS A 166 -3.98 -11.67 9.19
N ASN A 167 -2.71 -11.42 9.47
CA ASN A 167 -1.85 -12.23 10.34
C ASN A 167 -2.08 -12.08 11.86
N GLY A 168 -3.25 -11.61 12.31
CA GLY A 168 -3.57 -11.49 13.74
C GLY A 168 -5.06 -11.25 13.98
N ARG A 169 -5.46 -11.00 15.23
CA ARG A 169 -6.87 -10.88 15.64
C ARG A 169 -7.08 -9.63 16.47
N PHE A 170 -8.31 -9.11 16.41
CA PHE A 170 -8.76 -8.02 17.26
C PHE A 170 -9.99 -8.46 18.06
N ARG A 171 -10.28 -7.76 19.14
CA ARG A 171 -11.56 -7.89 19.87
C ARG A 171 -12.59 -6.87 19.39
N ARG A 172 -12.15 -5.73 18.89
CA ARG A 172 -13.00 -4.61 18.44
C ARG A 172 -12.86 -4.36 16.95
N ASP A 173 -13.58 -3.36 16.45
CA ASP A 173 -13.49 -2.89 15.07
C ASP A 173 -12.05 -2.47 14.72
N ALA A 174 -11.65 -2.73 13.47
CA ALA A 174 -10.39 -2.28 12.91
C ALA A 174 -10.65 -1.43 11.65
N ASN A 175 -9.76 -0.49 11.38
CA ASN A 175 -9.73 0.28 10.14
C ASN A 175 -9.04 -0.55 9.07
N TYR A 176 -9.76 -0.87 8.00
CA TYR A 176 -9.18 -1.54 6.85
C TYR A 176 -8.51 -0.55 5.89
N SER A 177 -7.47 -0.98 5.20
CA SER A 177 -6.93 -0.31 4.02
C SER A 177 -6.24 -1.30 3.09
N ILE A 178 -5.96 -0.90 1.85
CA ILE A 178 -5.10 -1.64 0.93
C ILE A 178 -3.99 -0.74 0.41
N ASP A 179 -2.86 -1.36 0.10
CA ASP A 179 -1.71 -0.68 -0.50
C ASP A 179 -1.48 -1.21 -1.92
N TRP A 180 -1.44 -0.31 -2.89
CA TRP A 180 -1.10 -0.63 -4.28
C TRP A 180 0.42 -0.79 -4.47
N GLU A 181 1.07 -1.60 -3.64
CA GLU A 181 2.49 -1.92 -3.74
C GLU A 181 2.83 -3.35 -3.34
N ARG A 182 3.93 -3.84 -3.91
CA ARG A 182 4.61 -5.08 -3.54
C ARG A 182 6.12 -4.88 -3.47
N TYR A 183 6.85 -5.97 -3.29
CA TYR A 183 8.30 -5.94 -3.14
C TYR A 183 8.96 -5.31 -4.38
N GLU A 184 8.58 -5.79 -5.56
CA GLU A 184 9.16 -5.37 -6.85
C GLU A 184 8.64 -4.04 -7.39
N PHE A 185 7.42 -3.61 -7.02
CA PHE A 185 6.81 -2.41 -7.60
C PHE A 185 5.89 -1.66 -6.64
N ALA A 186 5.62 -0.39 -6.90
CA ALA A 186 4.63 0.42 -6.20
C ALA A 186 3.93 1.39 -7.16
N LEU A 187 2.61 1.52 -7.02
CA LEU A 187 1.87 2.60 -7.65
C LEU A 187 2.05 3.89 -6.85
N GLN A 188 2.28 4.99 -7.55
CA GLN A 188 2.39 6.32 -6.99
C GLN A 188 1.16 7.17 -7.30
N ASP A 189 0.67 7.84 -6.27
CA ASP A 189 -0.38 8.84 -6.34
C ASP A 189 0.25 10.20 -5.97
N GLY A 190 0.83 10.88 -6.95
CA GLY A 190 1.62 12.09 -6.76
C GLY A 190 3.15 11.86 -6.76
N TRP A 191 3.91 12.84 -6.26
CA TRP A 191 5.38 12.85 -6.33
C TRP A 191 6.01 11.79 -5.40
N LEU A 192 5.54 11.67 -4.15
CA LEU A 192 6.25 10.91 -3.11
C LEU A 192 5.43 9.82 -2.42
N ASN A 193 4.13 9.71 -2.72
CA ASN A 193 3.19 8.94 -1.90
C ASN A 193 2.75 7.64 -2.58
N GLY A 194 2.60 6.60 -1.77
CA GLY A 194 2.00 5.35 -2.21
C GLY A 194 0.50 5.54 -2.41
N ALA A 195 -0.05 4.93 -3.45
CA ALA A 195 -1.49 4.89 -3.66
C ALA A 195 -2.16 3.96 -2.62
N THR A 196 -2.48 4.49 -1.44
CA THR A 196 -3.22 3.75 -0.40
C THR A 196 -4.72 3.99 -0.56
N TYR A 197 -5.53 2.96 -0.38
CA TYR A 197 -6.99 3.10 -0.32
C TYR A 197 -7.51 2.75 1.07
N ASN A 198 -8.08 3.74 1.76
CA ASN A 198 -8.65 3.55 3.08
C ASN A 198 -10.06 2.96 2.97
N GLY A 199 -10.27 1.85 3.67
CA GLY A 199 -11.52 1.12 3.75
C GLY A 199 -12.32 1.46 5.02
N PRO A 200 -13.36 0.67 5.33
CA PRO A 200 -14.22 0.92 6.47
C PRO A 200 -13.56 0.60 7.82
N LYS A 201 -14.01 1.28 8.88
CA LYS A 201 -13.83 0.84 10.27
C LYS A 201 -14.94 -0.14 10.64
N LYS A 202 -14.62 -1.42 10.81
CA LYS A 202 -15.62 -2.43 11.16
C LYS A 202 -15.02 -3.66 11.82
N ARG A 203 -15.88 -4.43 12.47
CA ARG A 203 -15.66 -5.85 12.81
C ARG A 203 -16.21 -6.75 11.70
N GLY A 204 -15.48 -7.83 11.43
CA GLY A 204 -15.82 -8.82 10.41
C GLY A 204 -15.25 -8.53 9.03
N ASP A 205 -15.63 -9.36 8.07
CA ASP A 205 -14.98 -9.42 6.76
C ASP A 205 -15.17 -8.14 5.95
N TRP A 206 -14.12 -7.68 5.27
CA TRP A 206 -14.22 -6.62 4.27
C TRP A 206 -14.05 -7.21 2.87
N ASN A 207 -15.19 -7.34 2.19
CA ASN A 207 -15.29 -7.75 0.79
C ASN A 207 -15.41 -6.49 -0.06
N LEU A 208 -14.35 -6.16 -0.80
CA LEU A 208 -14.24 -4.99 -1.64
C LEU A 208 -14.36 -5.39 -3.12
N ASN A 209 -15.35 -4.79 -3.80
CA ASN A 209 -15.53 -4.87 -5.23
C ASN A 209 -15.33 -3.47 -5.83
N LEU A 210 -14.23 -3.27 -6.55
CA LEU A 210 -13.88 -2.01 -7.20
C LEU A 210 -14.50 -1.97 -8.59
N ASN A 211 -15.41 -1.02 -8.84
CA ASN A 211 -16.19 -0.97 -10.08
C ASN A 211 -16.32 0.44 -10.69
N SER A 212 -15.57 1.40 -10.16
CA SER A 212 -15.54 2.75 -10.71
C SER A 212 -14.32 3.55 -10.27
N GLY A 213 -13.99 4.53 -11.11
CA GLY A 213 -13.08 5.61 -10.78
C GLY A 213 -11.62 5.19 -10.62
N LYS A 214 -10.88 6.00 -9.87
CA LYS A 214 -9.42 5.87 -9.70
C LYS A 214 -8.99 4.52 -9.13
N GLN A 215 -9.75 3.94 -8.20
CA GLN A 215 -9.35 2.71 -7.53
C GLN A 215 -9.51 1.47 -8.41
N GLU A 216 -10.54 1.44 -9.27
CA GLU A 216 -10.65 0.41 -10.33
C GLU A 216 -9.44 0.48 -11.27
N TYR A 217 -9.10 1.68 -11.73
CA TYR A 217 -7.93 1.91 -12.59
C TYR A 217 -6.61 1.45 -11.94
N TYR A 218 -6.41 1.78 -10.66
CA TYR A 218 -5.22 1.37 -9.92
C TYR A 218 -5.16 -0.14 -9.72
N ALA A 219 -6.30 -0.78 -9.44
CA ALA A 219 -6.38 -2.23 -9.32
C ALA A 219 -5.98 -2.92 -10.62
N THR A 220 -6.43 -2.43 -11.78
CA THR A 220 -6.07 -3.00 -13.09
C THR A 220 -4.58 -2.88 -13.39
N ILE A 221 -3.98 -1.71 -13.13
CA ILE A 221 -2.52 -1.49 -13.27
C ILE A 221 -1.75 -2.41 -12.31
N PHE A 222 -2.20 -2.48 -11.05
CA PHE A 222 -1.59 -3.35 -10.04
C PHE A 222 -1.65 -4.82 -10.46
N SER A 223 -2.79 -5.31 -10.95
CA SER A 223 -2.96 -6.69 -11.42
C SER A 223 -2.04 -7.00 -12.59
N ALA A 224 -1.88 -6.09 -13.55
CA ALA A 224 -0.93 -6.24 -14.66
C ALA A 224 0.52 -6.32 -14.18
N ALA A 225 0.93 -5.40 -13.29
CA ALA A 225 2.26 -5.42 -12.71
C ALA A 225 2.49 -6.69 -11.88
N HIS A 226 1.54 -7.10 -11.06
CA HIS A 226 1.63 -8.33 -10.27
C HIS A 226 1.77 -9.57 -11.15
N PHE A 227 0.96 -9.66 -12.20
CA PHE A 227 1.03 -10.72 -13.20
C PHE A 227 2.42 -10.80 -13.84
N TYR A 228 3.00 -9.68 -14.25
CA TYR A 228 4.31 -9.68 -14.91
C TYR A 228 5.47 -10.01 -13.95
N TYR A 229 5.47 -9.45 -12.74
CA TYR A 229 6.57 -9.68 -11.79
C TYR A 229 6.52 -11.06 -11.12
N TYR A 230 5.33 -11.56 -10.80
CA TYR A 230 5.16 -12.75 -9.95
C TYR A 230 4.44 -13.92 -10.62
N GLY A 231 3.81 -13.70 -11.78
CA GLY A 231 3.12 -14.74 -12.55
C GLY A 231 4.01 -15.50 -13.52
N SER A 232 3.38 -16.33 -14.36
CA SER A 232 4.08 -17.02 -15.45
C SER A 232 4.42 -16.03 -16.56
N ARG A 233 5.70 -15.70 -16.67
CA ARG A 233 6.24 -14.74 -17.65
C ARG A 233 6.25 -15.26 -19.09
N MET A 234 5.77 -16.48 -19.37
CA MET A 234 5.78 -17.11 -20.69
C MET A 234 7.15 -17.05 -21.40
N GLY A 235 8.26 -17.10 -20.64
CA GLY A 235 9.63 -16.96 -21.15
C GLY A 235 10.16 -15.52 -21.29
N LEU A 236 9.34 -14.50 -20.98
CA LEU A 236 9.75 -13.09 -20.96
C LEU A 236 10.68 -12.78 -19.77
N LYS A 237 11.63 -11.88 -19.98
CA LYS A 237 12.58 -11.44 -18.96
C LYS A 237 11.89 -10.57 -17.92
N SER A 238 12.29 -10.72 -16.65
CA SER A 238 11.78 -9.84 -15.59
C SER A 238 12.16 -8.38 -15.84
N PRO A 239 11.24 -7.43 -15.58
CA PRO A 239 11.60 -6.04 -15.42
C PRO A 239 12.60 -5.85 -14.26
N PRO A 240 13.22 -4.66 -14.13
CA PRO A 240 14.18 -4.39 -13.07
C PRO A 240 13.61 -4.69 -11.68
N THR A 241 14.31 -5.56 -10.93
CA THR A 241 13.89 -5.98 -9.61
C THR A 241 14.46 -5.10 -8.49
N ASN A 242 13.74 -5.07 -7.37
CA ASN A 242 14.13 -4.45 -6.12
C ASN A 242 15.25 -5.26 -5.45
N ALA A 243 16.20 -4.58 -4.82
CA ALA A 243 17.31 -5.20 -4.07
C ALA A 243 17.89 -4.19 -3.07
N THR A 244 18.82 -4.61 -2.21
CA THR A 244 19.45 -3.74 -1.19
C THR A 244 19.99 -2.41 -1.72
N PHE A 245 20.41 -2.37 -2.99
CA PHE A 245 20.90 -1.17 -3.68
C PHE A 245 20.09 -0.80 -4.94
N LYS A 246 18.92 -1.41 -5.14
CA LYS A 246 18.03 -1.15 -6.29
C LYS A 246 16.64 -0.86 -5.78
N THR A 247 16.07 0.26 -6.21
CA THR A 247 14.71 0.63 -5.81
C THR A 247 13.67 -0.16 -6.60
N LYS A 248 12.53 -0.44 -5.95
CA LYS A 248 11.34 -1.00 -6.57
C LYS A 248 10.87 -0.13 -7.74
N MET A 249 10.23 -0.77 -8.72
CA MET A 249 9.65 -0.07 -9.87
C MET A 249 8.50 0.84 -9.44
N LYS A 250 8.62 2.14 -9.72
CA LYS A 250 7.56 3.12 -9.45
C LYS A 250 6.71 3.31 -10.70
N ILE A 251 5.40 3.17 -10.57
CA ILE A 251 4.41 3.32 -11.64
C ILE A 251 3.46 4.45 -11.27
N ALA A 252 3.47 5.56 -11.99
CA ALA A 252 2.54 6.66 -11.77
C ALA A 252 1.27 6.42 -12.61
N ALA A 253 0.14 6.24 -11.94
CA ALA A 253 -1.16 6.08 -12.59
C ALA A 253 -1.82 7.46 -12.71
N ARG A 254 -1.68 8.08 -13.89
CA ARG A 254 -2.23 9.41 -14.18
C ARG A 254 -3.70 9.28 -14.58
N LEU A 255 -4.55 10.14 -14.02
CA LEU A 255 -5.99 10.23 -14.36
C LEU A 255 -6.20 11.03 -15.65
N GLU A 256 -5.44 10.67 -16.68
CA GLU A 256 -5.41 11.29 -17.99
C GLU A 256 -5.77 10.22 -19.04
N ARG A 257 -6.25 10.67 -20.21
CA ARG A 257 -6.50 9.79 -21.37
C ARG A 257 -5.57 10.21 -22.50
N ASP A 258 -4.32 9.76 -22.42
CA ASP A 258 -3.20 10.19 -23.26
C ASP A 258 -2.25 9.00 -23.51
N GLU A 259 -1.13 9.21 -24.18
CA GLU A 259 -0.10 8.18 -24.39
C GLU A 259 0.65 7.88 -23.07
N SER A 260 0.77 6.59 -22.76
CA SER A 260 1.61 6.15 -21.64
C SER A 260 3.08 6.24 -22.03
N SER A 261 3.96 6.34 -21.04
CA SER A 261 5.38 6.51 -21.32
C SER A 261 6.26 5.85 -20.28
N HIS A 262 7.36 5.28 -20.77
CA HIS A 262 8.49 4.84 -19.97
C HIS A 262 9.72 5.69 -20.31
N ILE A 263 10.20 6.46 -19.33
CA ILE A 263 11.42 7.29 -19.45
C ILE A 263 12.44 6.81 -18.44
N HIS A 264 13.45 6.10 -18.93
CA HIS A 264 14.45 5.48 -18.07
C HIS A 264 15.23 6.49 -17.21
N GLN A 265 15.55 7.68 -17.74
CA GLN A 265 16.31 8.70 -17.01
C GLN A 265 15.59 9.18 -15.73
N ARG A 266 14.26 9.04 -15.66
CA ARG A 266 13.49 9.37 -14.45
C ARG A 266 13.75 8.42 -13.29
N ARG A 267 14.33 7.24 -13.52
CA ARG A 267 14.69 6.30 -12.44
C ARG A 267 15.78 6.86 -11.50
N PHE A 268 16.59 7.80 -11.98
CA PHE A 268 17.64 8.47 -11.21
C PHE A 268 17.20 9.83 -10.64
N ILE A 269 15.98 10.28 -10.97
CA ILE A 269 15.33 11.48 -10.43
C ILE A 269 14.19 10.98 -9.52
N LEU A 270 13.71 11.77 -8.57
CA LEU A 270 12.64 11.39 -7.63
C LEU A 270 11.24 11.20 -8.29
N SER A 271 11.16 10.74 -9.54
CA SER A 271 9.95 10.59 -10.35
C SER A 271 9.74 9.13 -10.77
N ALA A 272 8.49 8.73 -11.05
CA ALA A 272 8.21 7.39 -11.58
C ALA A 272 8.76 7.23 -13.01
N PRO A 273 9.53 6.17 -13.31
CA PRO A 273 9.97 5.89 -14.67
C PRO A 273 8.83 5.49 -15.61
N ILE A 274 7.72 4.96 -15.09
CA ILE A 274 6.53 4.58 -15.88
C ILE A 274 5.36 5.48 -15.52
N TYR A 275 4.76 6.12 -16.53
CA TYR A 275 3.51 6.86 -16.42
C TYR A 275 2.45 6.14 -17.26
N ILE A 276 1.40 5.63 -16.60
CA ILE A 276 0.23 5.05 -17.28
C ILE A 276 -0.85 6.12 -17.36
N LYS A 277 -1.30 6.43 -18.59
CA LYS A 277 -2.26 7.49 -18.91
C LYS A 277 -3.48 6.98 -19.67
N THR A 278 -3.94 5.78 -19.33
CA THR A 278 -5.07 5.13 -19.99
C THR A 278 -6.34 5.19 -19.14
N TYR A 279 -6.51 6.23 -18.33
CA TYR A 279 -7.68 6.37 -17.47
C TYR A 279 -8.96 6.50 -18.32
N GLY A 280 -10.02 5.80 -17.89
CA GLY A 280 -11.29 5.74 -18.63
C GLY A 280 -11.27 4.87 -19.90
N ARG A 281 -10.17 4.16 -20.19
CA ARG A 281 -10.14 3.12 -21.22
C ARG A 281 -10.61 1.77 -20.66
N GLU A 282 -10.91 0.83 -21.55
CA GLU A 282 -11.26 -0.54 -21.18
C GLU A 282 -10.13 -1.24 -20.41
N SER A 283 -10.52 -2.23 -19.59
CA SER A 283 -9.63 -2.92 -18.65
C SER A 283 -8.47 -3.62 -19.37
N GLN A 284 -8.74 -4.27 -20.50
CA GLN A 284 -7.71 -4.88 -21.35
C GLN A 284 -6.72 -3.84 -21.90
N ALA A 285 -7.18 -2.65 -22.28
CA ALA A 285 -6.29 -1.60 -22.78
C ALA A 285 -5.36 -1.08 -21.67
N VAL A 286 -5.89 -0.85 -20.47
CA VAL A 286 -5.08 -0.47 -19.29
C VAL A 286 -4.08 -1.56 -18.92
N PHE A 287 -4.55 -2.82 -18.86
CA PHE A 287 -3.73 -3.97 -18.53
C PHE A 287 -2.59 -4.16 -19.55
N GLY A 288 -2.94 -4.22 -20.84
CA GLY A 288 -1.98 -4.40 -21.93
C GLY A 288 -0.96 -3.27 -22.01
N THR A 289 -1.39 -2.01 -21.84
CA THR A 289 -0.48 -0.85 -21.82
C THR A 289 0.49 -0.94 -20.64
N THR A 290 0.01 -1.35 -19.46
CA THR A 290 0.88 -1.53 -18.28
C THR A 290 1.95 -2.60 -18.53
N ILE A 291 1.57 -3.74 -19.13
CA ILE A 291 2.54 -4.79 -19.52
C ILE A 291 3.53 -4.26 -20.55
N HIS A 292 3.07 -3.51 -21.55
CA HIS A 292 3.90 -2.90 -22.58
C HIS A 292 4.98 -1.97 -22.00
N GLU A 293 4.60 -1.05 -21.10
CA GLU A 293 5.55 -0.14 -20.44
C GLU A 293 6.54 -0.88 -19.53
N LEU A 294 6.07 -1.89 -18.81
CA LEU A 294 6.95 -2.75 -18.01
C LEU A 294 7.91 -3.56 -18.87
N ALA A 295 7.51 -3.94 -20.09
CA ALA A 295 8.37 -4.64 -21.04
C ALA A 295 9.45 -3.70 -21.60
N HIS A 296 9.14 -2.44 -21.86
CA HIS A 296 10.15 -1.42 -22.16
C HIS A 296 11.18 -1.29 -21.01
N ALA A 297 10.73 -1.29 -19.76
CA ALA A 297 11.63 -1.29 -18.61
C ALA A 297 12.51 -2.55 -18.53
N ALA A 298 11.97 -3.72 -18.87
CA ALA A 298 12.70 -4.99 -18.93
C ALA A 298 13.77 -4.99 -20.04
N HIS A 299 13.45 -4.46 -21.22
CA HIS A 299 14.37 -4.37 -22.37
C HIS A 299 15.53 -3.40 -22.12
N TRP A 300 15.27 -2.25 -21.49
CA TRP A 300 16.37 -1.33 -21.10
C TRP A 300 17.42 -2.02 -20.21
N ASN A 301 17.01 -2.97 -19.37
CA ASN A 301 17.93 -3.73 -18.50
C ASN A 301 18.74 -4.81 -19.26
N PHE A 302 18.46 -5.05 -20.54
CA PHE A 302 19.17 -6.02 -21.38
C PHE A 302 20.15 -5.33 -22.34
N ASP A 303 19.78 -4.20 -22.94
CA ASP A 303 20.58 -3.56 -23.97
C ASP A 303 20.68 -2.04 -23.76
N ARG A 304 21.62 -1.64 -22.90
CA ARG A 304 21.90 -0.22 -22.62
C ARG A 304 22.38 0.51 -23.88
N ASP A 305 23.03 -0.19 -24.81
CA ASP A 305 23.70 0.40 -25.96
C ASP A 305 22.77 0.51 -27.19
N ALA A 306 21.90 -0.46 -27.45
CA ALA A 306 20.89 -0.34 -28.52
C ALA A 306 19.75 0.62 -28.18
N TYR A 307 19.35 0.72 -26.91
CA TYR A 307 18.29 1.66 -26.48
C TYR A 307 18.73 3.12 -26.57
N ASN A 308 20.00 3.41 -26.25
CA ASN A 308 20.58 4.75 -26.42
C ASN A 308 20.66 5.16 -27.90
N ASN A 309 20.92 4.20 -28.80
CA ASN A 309 20.96 4.46 -30.25
C ASN A 309 19.58 4.71 -30.88
N LEU A 310 18.51 4.07 -30.36
CA LEU A 310 17.12 4.36 -30.81
C LEU A 310 16.59 5.69 -30.26
N GLY A 311 16.94 6.05 -29.02
CA GLY A 311 16.58 7.34 -28.41
C GLY A 311 17.26 8.55 -29.10
N ALA A 312 18.49 8.39 -29.57
CA ALA A 312 19.19 9.44 -30.32
C ALA A 312 18.69 9.57 -31.77
N GLY A 313 18.29 8.46 -32.41
CA GLY A 313 17.78 8.47 -33.80
C GLY A 313 16.39 9.11 -33.96
N GLY A 314 15.50 8.97 -32.96
CA GLY A 314 14.16 9.56 -32.99
C GLY A 314 14.11 11.07 -32.80
N TYR A 315 15.04 11.64 -32.01
CA TYR A 315 15.13 13.09 -31.79
C TYR A 315 15.82 13.87 -32.92
N VAL A 316 16.64 13.20 -33.74
CA VAL A 316 17.32 13.84 -34.88
C VAL A 316 16.44 13.86 -36.13
N LEU A 317 15.63 12.82 -36.38
CA LEU A 317 14.78 12.77 -37.56
C LEU A 317 13.53 13.68 -37.49
N GLN A 318 13.10 14.12 -36.30
CA GLN A 318 11.99 15.08 -36.19
C GLN A 318 12.44 16.55 -36.35
N LYS A 319 13.76 16.85 -36.27
CA LYS A 319 14.29 18.20 -36.47
C LYS A 319 14.70 18.52 -37.91
N ASP A 320 14.90 17.52 -38.76
CA ASP A 320 15.27 17.72 -40.17
C ASP A 320 14.08 17.65 -41.15
N GLY A 321 12.87 17.35 -40.66
CA GLY A 321 11.65 17.30 -41.48
C GLY A 321 11.00 18.67 -41.78
N ASP A 322 11.45 19.75 -41.13
CA ASP A 322 10.77 21.07 -41.18
C ASP A 322 11.58 22.16 -41.89
N LYS A 323 12.50 21.77 -42.78
CA LYS A 323 13.27 22.71 -43.62
C LYS A 323 13.42 22.21 -45.05
N ARG A 324 12.34 22.19 -45.82
CA ARG A 324 12.39 22.23 -47.29
C ARG A 324 11.01 22.47 -47.89
N THR A 325 10.61 23.74 -47.99
CA THR A 325 9.82 24.28 -49.12
C THR A 325 9.73 25.79 -48.99
N LEU A 326 10.76 26.50 -49.45
CA LEU A 326 10.65 27.85 -50.01
C LEU A 326 11.87 28.04 -50.91
N GLU A 327 11.70 27.80 -52.21
CA GLU A 327 12.40 28.43 -53.35
C GLU A 327 12.03 27.69 -54.64
N THR A 328 10.96 28.13 -55.30
CA THR A 328 10.99 28.70 -56.67
C THR A 328 9.61 29.21 -57.04
#